data_AF-A0A378C1V6-F1
#
_entry.id   AF-A0A378C1V6-F1
#
_cell.length_a   1.000
_cell.length_b   1.000
_cell.length_c   1.000
_cell.angle_alpha   90.00
_cell.angle_beta   90.00
_cell.angle_gamma   90.00
#
_symmetry.space_group_name_H-M   'P 1'
#
loop_
_entity.id
_entity.type
_entity.pdbx_description
1 polymer ?
#
loop_
_entity_poly.entity_id
_entity_poly.type
_entity_poly.pdbx_seq_one_letter_code
_entity_poly.pdbx_strand_id
1 'polypeptide(L)' 'MSQAIQYNSSVAMIRHPRFLQRAADLTPALQRLRQTPQAIVEAVAEPGALNGWRGEYRLHAGAVLSATAQRRRQHHY' A
#
# COMPACT_ATOMS: atom_id res chain seq x y z
N MET A 1 28.79 -11.66 18.15
CA MET A 1 27.42 -11.91 18.63
C MET A 1 26.98 -10.69 19.42
N SER A 2 25.81 -10.09 19.14
CA SER A 2 25.44 -8.81 19.77
C SER A 2 24.85 -9.01 21.17
N GLN A 3 25.07 -8.03 22.04
CA GLN A 3 24.61 -8.06 23.43
C GLN A 3 23.07 -8.14 23.55
N ALA A 4 22.35 -7.53 22.60
CA ALA A 4 20.88 -7.60 22.52
C ALA A 4 20.36 -9.02 22.23
N ILE A 5 21.08 -9.81 21.41
CA ILE A 5 20.69 -11.19 21.10
C ILE A 5 20.89 -12.08 22.34
N GLN A 6 22.00 -11.89 23.07
CA GLN A 6 22.27 -12.62 24.30
C GLN A 6 21.23 -12.32 25.38
N TYR A 7 20.84 -11.05 25.53
CA TYR A 7 19.77 -10.65 26.45
C TYR A 7 18.43 -11.28 26.08
N ASN A 8 18.02 -11.24 24.80
CA ASN A 8 16.75 -11.84 24.39
C ASN A 8 16.73 -13.37 24.59
N SER A 9 17.87 -14.04 24.48
CA SER A 9 17.97 -15.49 24.73
C SER A 9 17.86 -15.88 26.21
N SER A 10 18.09 -14.95 27.15
CA SER A 10 17.99 -15.23 28.59
C SER A 10 16.60 -14.98 29.16
N VAL A 11 15.70 -14.33 28.40
CA VAL A 11 14.33 -14.06 28.84
C VAL A 11 13.48 -15.32 28.70
N ALA A 12 12.93 -15.79 29.82
CA ALA A 12 11.98 -16.90 29.82
C ALA A 12 10.63 -16.45 29.22
N MET A 13 10.19 -17.12 28.16
CA MET A 13 8.92 -16.88 27.51
C MET A 13 7.95 -18.03 27.83
N ILE A 14 6.75 -17.68 28.30
CA ILE A 14 5.67 -18.65 28.52
C ILE A 14 4.68 -18.58 27.37
N ARG A 15 4.47 -19.72 26.69
CA ARG A 15 3.48 -19.84 25.63
C ARG A 15 2.18 -20.40 26.20
N HIS A 16 1.05 -19.79 25.84
CA HIS A 16 -0.29 -20.30 26.17
C HIS A 16 -1.02 -20.74 24.89
N PRO A 17 -0.88 -22.01 24.46
CA PRO A 17 -1.38 -22.48 23.15
C PRO A 17 -2.87 -22.23 22.94
N ARG A 18 -3.69 -22.38 23.99
CA ARG A 18 -5.14 -22.13 23.93
C ARG A 18 -5.50 -20.69 23.55
N PHE A 19 -4.73 -19.69 24.02
CA PHE A 19 -4.99 -18.29 23.71
C PHE A 19 -4.56 -17.95 22.28
N LEU A 20 -3.45 -18.56 21.83
CA LEU A 20 -2.99 -18.42 20.46
C LEU A 20 -3.96 -19.05 19.47
N GLN A 21 -4.54 -20.21 19.79
CA GLN A 21 -5.58 -20.83 18.98
C GLN A 21 -6.81 -19.93 18.89
N ARG A 22 -7.32 -19.43 20.03
CA ARG A 22 -8.45 -18.50 20.05
C ARG A 22 -8.17 -17.23 19.24
N ALA A 23 -6.96 -16.68 19.34
CA ALA A 23 -6.57 -15.50 18.55
C ALA A 23 -6.53 -15.81 17.05
N ALA A 24 -6.02 -16.98 16.67
CA ALA A 24 -6.00 -17.42 15.28
C ALA A 24 -7.43 -17.53 14.71
N ASP A 25 -8.36 -18.13 15.47
CA ASP A 25 -9.76 -18.27 15.08
C ASP A 25 -10.47 -16.91 14.91
N LEU A 26 -10.00 -15.87 15.59
CA LEU A 26 -10.52 -14.51 15.52
C LEU A 26 -9.83 -13.63 14.47
N THR A 27 -8.92 -14.18 13.67
CA THR A 27 -8.21 -13.41 12.65
C THR A 27 -9.20 -12.90 11.59
N PRO A 28 -9.36 -11.57 11.43
CA PRO A 28 -10.32 -11.04 10.47
C PRO A 28 -9.85 -11.29 9.04
N ALA A 29 -10.79 -11.62 8.15
CA ALA A 29 -10.51 -11.69 6.73
C ALA A 29 -10.26 -10.29 6.16
N LEU A 30 -9.15 -10.11 5.43
CA LEU A 30 -8.89 -8.89 4.68
C LEU A 30 -9.61 -8.94 3.34
N GLN A 31 -10.38 -7.89 3.04
CA GLN A 31 -10.96 -7.73 1.71
C GLN A 31 -9.91 -7.16 0.76
N ARG A 32 -9.72 -7.83 -0.38
CA ARG A 32 -8.82 -7.35 -1.43
C ARG A 32 -9.59 -6.48 -2.42
N LEU A 33 -9.35 -5.18 -2.39
CA LEU A 33 -9.83 -4.24 -3.39
C LEU A 33 -8.68 -3.84 -4.31
N ARG A 34 -8.88 -3.95 -5.63
CA ARG A 34 -7.94 -3.38 -6.61
C ARG A 34 -8.43 -1.98 -6.99
N GLN A 35 -7.52 -1.01 -6.95
CA GLN A 35 -7.77 0.36 -7.41
C GLN A 35 -6.86 0.66 -8.60
N THR A 36 -7.42 1.29 -9.63
CA THR A 36 -6.65 1.74 -10.80
C THR A 36 -6.08 3.13 -10.51
N PRO A 37 -4.78 3.37 -10.75
CA PRO A 37 -4.20 4.71 -10.65
C PRO A 37 -4.92 5.70 -11.58
N GLN A 38 -5.12 6.93 -11.12
CA GLN A 38 -5.87 7.95 -11.85
C GLN A 38 -5.00 8.72 -12.85
N ALA A 39 -3.75 9.02 -12.48
CA ALA A 39 -2.85 9.84 -13.29
C ALA A 39 -1.38 9.59 -12.95
N ILE A 40 -0.51 9.99 -13.88
CA ILE A 40 0.92 10.21 -13.64
C ILE A 40 1.09 11.72 -13.42
N VAL A 41 1.80 12.09 -12.35
CA VAL A 41 2.09 13.49 -12.01
C VAL A 41 3.59 13.73 -12.01
N GLU A 42 4.00 14.95 -12.32
CA GLU A 42 5.37 15.41 -12.10
C GLU A 42 5.50 15.99 -10.70
N ALA A 43 6.60 15.69 -10.02
CA ALA A 43 6.90 16.26 -8.71
C ALA A 43 7.73 17.54 -8.87
N VAL A 44 7.20 18.65 -8.36
CA VAL A 44 7.85 19.96 -8.40
C VAL A 44 8.16 20.41 -6.97
N ALA A 45 9.39 20.87 -6.73
CA ALA A 45 9.78 21.40 -5.43
C ALA A 45 9.05 22.73 -5.16
N GLU A 46 8.32 22.82 -4.05
CA GLU A 46 7.59 24.00 -3.61
C GLU A 46 7.66 24.11 -2.08
N PRO A 47 8.41 25.08 -1.52
CA PRO A 47 8.60 25.21 -0.08
C PRO A 47 7.32 25.38 0.76
N GLY A 48 6.24 25.88 0.15
CA GLY A 48 4.93 26.03 0.80
C GLY A 48 4.00 24.82 0.67
N ALA A 49 4.38 23.80 -0.11
CA ALA A 49 3.56 22.61 -0.36
C ALA A 49 3.78 21.52 0.70
N LEU A 50 2.93 20.50 0.68
CA LEU A 50 3.04 19.35 1.57
C LEU A 50 4.41 18.67 1.42
N ASN A 51 5.18 18.64 2.51
CA ASN A 51 6.55 18.12 2.54
C ASN A 51 7.50 18.76 1.51
N GLY A 52 7.21 19.99 1.04
CA GLY A 52 8.04 20.69 0.06
C GLY A 52 7.81 20.28 -1.40
N TRP A 53 6.75 19.50 -1.69
CA TRP A 53 6.47 18.97 -3.03
C TRP A 53 5.03 19.22 -3.47
N ARG A 54 4.87 19.64 -4.73
CA ARG A 54 3.58 19.73 -5.43
C ARG A 54 3.55 18.74 -6.59
N GLY A 55 2.43 18.03 -6.75
CA GLY A 55 2.16 17.19 -7.92
C GLY A 55 1.51 18.01 -9.03
N GLU A 56 2.09 17.99 -10.22
CA GLU A 56 1.55 18.66 -11.41
C GLU A 56 1.03 17.63 -12.42
N TYR A 57 -0.20 17.80 -12.90
CA TYR A 57 -0.79 16.89 -13.87
C TYR A 57 -0.10 17.05 -15.23
N ARG A 58 0.54 15.98 -15.69
CA ARG A 58 1.09 15.95 -17.04
C ARG A 58 -0.04 15.62 -18.02
N LEU A 59 -0.63 16.65 -18.64
CA LEU A 59 -1.52 16.46 -19.79
C LEU A 59 -0.68 16.00 -20.99
N HIS A 60 -0.34 14.72 -21.04
CA HIS A 60 0.15 14.14 -22.28
C HIS A 60 -0.98 14.16 -23.30
N ALA A 61 -0.79 14.81 -24.44
CA ALA A 61 -1.74 14.82 -25.57
C ALA A 61 -2.13 13.40 -26.06
N GLY A 62 -1.44 12.34 -25.61
CA GLY A 62 -1.79 10.94 -25.86
C GLY A 62 -2.65 10.23 -24.78
N ALA A 63 -2.87 10.81 -23.60
CA ALA A 63 -3.58 10.14 -22.50
C ALA A 63 -5.11 10.06 -22.70
N VAL A 64 -5.67 10.94 -23.54
CA VAL A 64 -7.09 10.92 -23.92
C VAL A 64 -7.44 9.65 -24.72
N LEU A 65 -6.48 9.09 -25.47
CA LEU A 65 -6.67 7.89 -26.28
C LEU A 65 -6.71 6.61 -25.41
N SER A 66 -6.00 6.55 -24.29
CA SER A 66 -6.03 5.36 -23.40
C SER A 66 -7.32 5.30 -22.56
N ALA A 67 -7.83 6.43 -22.08
CA ALA A 67 -9.08 6.45 -21.32
C ALA A 67 -10.31 6.10 -22.20
N THR A 68 -10.31 6.55 -23.46
CA THR A 68 -11.37 6.21 -24.42
C THR A 68 -11.25 4.77 -24.96
N ALA A 69 -10.02 4.26 -25.15
CA ALA A 69 -9.79 2.87 -25.56
C ALA A 69 -10.16 1.84 -24.46
N GLN A 70 -9.87 2.16 -23.19
CA GLN A 70 -10.24 1.30 -22.06
C GLN A 70 -11.78 1.23 -21.89
N ARG A 71 -12.48 2.36 -22.12
CA ARG A 71 -13.95 2.43 -22.03
C ARG A 71 -14.64 1.63 -23.15
N ARG A 72 -14.10 1.61 -24.37
CA ARG A 72 -14.66 0.79 -25.48
C ARG A 72 -14.53 -0.71 -25.25
N ARG A 73 -13.49 -1.19 -24.55
CA ARG A 73 -13.32 -2.61 -24.24
C ARG A 73 -14.25 -3.13 -23.13
N GLN A 74 -14.81 -2.25 -22.30
CA GLN A 74 -15.72 -2.65 -21.23
C GLN A 74 -17.19 -2.75 -21.66
N HIS A 75 -17.54 -2.27 -22.86
CA HIS A 75 -18.91 -2.33 -23.41
C HIS A 75 -19.11 -3.46 -24.44
N HIS A 76 -18.11 -4.33 -24.63
CA HIS A 76 -18.20 -5.53 -25.45
C HIS A 76 -18.08 -6.79 -24.59
N TYR A 77 -18.99 -6.95 -23.63
CA TYR A 77 -19.43 -8.23 -23.06
C TYR A 77 -20.86 -8.05 -22.57
#